data_AF-A0A315XXR1-F1
#
_entry.id   AF-A0A315XXR1-F1
#
_cell.length_a   1.000
_cell.length_b   1.000
_cell.length_c   1.000
_cell.angle_alpha   90.00
_cell.angle_beta   90.00
_cell.angle_gamma   90.00
#
_symmetry.space_group_name_H-M   'P 1'
#
loop_
_entity.id
_entity.type
_entity.pdbx_description
1 polymer ?
#
loop_
_entity_poly.entity_id
_entity_poly.type
_entity_poly.pdbx_seq_one_letter_code
_entity_poly.pdbx_strand_id
1 'polypeptide(L)'
;MKMLKRTIIWFVLLTAIFLIVNAVGSLFVDKLLVGRMTDSMKGYSAKIDMMIHPEYKEPEAEGKSNGLLGLNMRSLLDNSCLDCKENFLSTFIFTNVQMDQSVIMFDENGMSRLSDGIFAVAYEDNGLGADKFKSAVGVIDVNEFIKTSAAGKIYSIMEKSDDILLRLDSYTVSASYVVSPVKITVLHEGGAEIESFDFPASGEVINSDNTYIDHDNKDKTHSGYSFYLKIKDAKRGERRSDRIAKRLADKVVFANGDQNDYEKSYGNGVVNSKMVEVKDGKAMVTVLRFRFLRCVFADTAVLGAIMTLIMVLICRHKDKKKMSVGYGCQGGGYQNGFPDNYNNYRR
;
A
#
# COMPACT_ATOMS: atom_id res chain seq x y z
N MET A 1 29.34 -27.12 -23.21
CA MET A 1 28.21 -26.73 -24.09
C MET A 1 26.84 -27.27 -23.69
N LYS A 2 26.66 -28.56 -23.35
CA LYS A 2 25.32 -29.12 -23.03
C LYS A 2 24.65 -28.51 -21.78
N MET A 3 25.43 -28.20 -20.73
CA MET A 3 24.92 -27.54 -19.51
C MET A 3 24.47 -26.10 -19.78
N LEU A 4 25.30 -25.29 -20.45
CA LEU A 4 24.97 -23.91 -20.81
C LEU A 4 23.68 -23.81 -21.64
N LYS A 5 23.51 -24.67 -22.66
CA LYS A 5 22.27 -24.72 -23.46
C LYS A 5 21.04 -25.06 -22.61
N ARG A 6 21.15 -25.99 -21.67
CA ARG A 6 20.05 -26.35 -20.74
C ARG A 6 19.71 -25.19 -19.80
N THR A 7 20.71 -24.50 -19.26
CA THR A 7 20.52 -23.33 -18.39
C THR A 7 19.81 -22.20 -19.13
N ILE A 8 20.20 -21.91 -20.38
CA ILE A 8 19.55 -20.87 -21.19
C ILE A 8 18.08 -21.23 -21.47
N ILE A 9 17.80 -22.48 -21.87
CA ILE A 9 16.41 -22.93 -22.10
C ILE A 9 15.58 -22.80 -20.82
N TRP A 10 16.15 -23.15 -19.67
CA TRP A 10 15.47 -23.07 -18.38
C TRP A 10 15.18 -21.61 -17.98
N PHE A 11 16.14 -20.70 -18.21
CA PHE A 11 15.93 -19.27 -17.97
C PHE A 11 14.83 -18.68 -18.87
N VAL A 12 14.81 -19.03 -20.16
CA VAL A 12 13.75 -18.61 -21.09
C VAL A 12 12.38 -19.12 -20.62
N LEU A 13 12.32 -20.38 -20.19
CA LEU A 13 11.07 -20.99 -19.72
C LEU A 13 10.57 -20.33 -18.42
N LEU A 14 11.46 -20.09 -17.45
CA LEU A 14 11.09 -19.35 -16.24
C LEU A 14 10.62 -17.93 -16.54
N THR A 15 11.28 -17.24 -17.48
CA THR A 15 10.86 -15.91 -17.90
C THR A 15 9.46 -15.94 -18.50
N ALA A 16 9.16 -16.94 -19.34
CA ALA A 16 7.82 -17.12 -19.89
C ALA A 16 6.77 -17.40 -18.80
N ILE A 17 7.08 -18.26 -17.83
CA ILE A 17 6.21 -18.51 -16.67
C ILE A 17 5.96 -17.21 -15.91
N PHE A 18 7.02 -16.45 -15.61
CA PHE A 18 6.91 -15.18 -14.89
C PHE A 18 5.96 -14.20 -15.60
N LEU A 19 6.06 -14.08 -16.92
CA LEU A 19 5.18 -13.20 -17.70
C LEU A 19 3.71 -13.67 -17.67
N ILE A 20 3.47 -14.98 -17.76
CA ILE A 20 2.11 -15.55 -17.66
C ILE A 20 1.53 -15.32 -16.26
N VAL A 21 2.29 -15.65 -15.21
CA VAL A 21 1.90 -15.45 -13.81
C VAL A 21 1.61 -13.96 -13.56
N ASN A 22 2.45 -13.07 -14.08
CA ASN A 22 2.24 -11.63 -13.97
C ASN A 22 0.93 -11.20 -14.64
N ALA A 23 0.65 -11.66 -15.87
CA ALA A 23 -0.57 -11.33 -16.59
C ALA A 23 -1.82 -11.83 -15.85
N VAL A 24 -1.79 -13.07 -15.35
CA VAL A 24 -2.89 -13.65 -14.56
C VAL A 24 -3.08 -12.88 -13.25
N GLY A 25 -2.00 -12.58 -12.53
CA GLY A 25 -2.03 -11.80 -11.29
C GLY A 25 -2.58 -10.39 -11.51
N SER A 26 -2.17 -9.70 -12.58
CA SER A 26 -2.72 -8.40 -12.98
C SER A 26 -4.22 -8.46 -13.20
N LEU A 27 -4.73 -9.47 -13.93
CA LEU A 27 -6.17 -9.65 -14.17
C LEU A 27 -6.94 -9.92 -12.88
N PHE A 28 -6.36 -10.71 -11.98
CA PHE A 28 -6.98 -11.04 -10.70
C PHE A 28 -7.09 -9.82 -9.79
N VAL A 29 -5.97 -9.11 -9.60
CA VAL A 29 -5.90 -7.87 -8.80
C VAL A 29 -6.82 -6.80 -9.37
N ASP A 30 -6.85 -6.63 -10.69
CA ASP A 30 -7.72 -5.65 -11.34
C ASP A 30 -9.21 -5.94 -11.08
N LYS A 31 -9.64 -7.20 -11.25
CA LYS A 31 -11.05 -7.59 -11.08
C LYS A 31 -11.52 -7.58 -9.64
N LEU A 32 -10.68 -8.03 -8.69
CA LEU A 32 -11.12 -8.19 -7.30
C LEU A 32 -10.86 -6.97 -6.43
N LEU A 33 -9.81 -6.21 -6.69
CA LEU A 33 -9.37 -5.12 -5.82
C LEU A 33 -9.54 -3.76 -6.49
N VAL A 34 -8.96 -3.56 -7.68
CA VAL A 34 -8.87 -2.23 -8.31
C VAL A 34 -10.26 -1.65 -8.58
N GLY A 35 -11.17 -2.43 -9.17
CA GLY A 35 -12.53 -1.97 -9.48
C GLY A 35 -13.28 -1.49 -8.23
N ARG A 36 -13.29 -2.31 -7.18
CA ARG A 36 -13.99 -2.02 -5.92
C ARG A 36 -13.46 -0.75 -5.26
N MET A 37 -12.14 -0.62 -5.17
CA MET A 37 -11.51 0.54 -4.54
C MET A 37 -11.66 1.81 -5.37
N THR A 38 -11.65 1.71 -6.70
CA THR A 38 -11.86 2.88 -7.56
C THR A 38 -13.30 3.38 -7.43
N ASP A 39 -14.29 2.50 -7.43
CA ASP A 39 -15.69 2.88 -7.31
C ASP A 39 -16.00 3.52 -5.94
N SER A 40 -15.35 3.06 -4.86
CA SER A 40 -15.52 3.67 -3.54
C SER A 40 -14.94 5.08 -3.42
N MET A 41 -14.09 5.52 -4.35
CA MET A 41 -13.45 6.84 -4.35
C MET A 41 -14.19 7.88 -5.20
N LYS A 42 -15.25 7.49 -5.92
CA LYS A 42 -16.04 8.39 -6.77
C LYS A 42 -16.96 9.29 -5.96
N GLY A 43 -17.21 10.50 -6.46
CA GLY A 43 -18.18 11.45 -5.92
C GLY A 43 -17.69 12.28 -4.73
N TYR A 44 -16.47 12.07 -4.26
CA TYR A 44 -15.90 12.88 -3.19
C TYR A 44 -15.48 14.27 -3.66
N SER A 45 -15.28 14.49 -4.97
CA SER A 45 -15.09 15.84 -5.54
C SER A 45 -16.21 16.82 -5.15
N ALA A 46 -17.46 16.35 -5.12
CA ALA A 46 -18.63 17.14 -4.72
C ALA A 46 -18.62 17.56 -3.24
N LYS A 47 -17.83 16.87 -2.40
CA LYS A 47 -17.80 17.05 -0.94
C LYS A 47 -16.50 17.72 -0.47
N ILE A 48 -15.69 18.22 -1.39
CA ILE A 48 -14.35 18.76 -1.11
C ILE A 48 -14.37 19.89 -0.08
N ASP A 49 -15.33 20.82 -0.13
CA ASP A 49 -15.36 21.96 0.80
C ASP A 49 -15.35 21.51 2.26
N MET A 50 -16.14 20.49 2.60
CA MET A 50 -16.17 19.96 3.97
C MET A 50 -14.81 19.40 4.42
N MET A 51 -13.94 19.02 3.48
CA MET A 51 -12.66 18.34 3.73
C MET A 51 -11.46 19.27 3.66
N ILE A 52 -11.46 20.29 2.79
CA ILE A 52 -10.33 21.20 2.60
C ILE A 52 -10.60 22.65 3.02
N HIS A 53 -11.88 23.02 3.18
CA HIS A 53 -12.37 24.32 3.69
C HIS A 53 -13.37 24.11 4.83
N PRO A 54 -12.97 23.40 5.90
CA PRO A 54 -13.89 23.04 6.98
C PRO A 54 -14.44 24.27 7.72
N GLU A 55 -15.71 24.20 8.12
CA GLU A 55 -16.40 25.25 8.89
C GLU A 55 -16.91 24.68 10.21
N TYR A 56 -16.50 25.28 11.33
CA TYR A 56 -17.07 24.95 12.63
C TYR A 56 -18.50 25.52 12.73
N LYS A 57 -19.41 24.68 13.22
CA LYS A 57 -20.81 25.02 13.47
C LYS A 57 -21.21 24.48 14.83
N GLU A 58 -21.65 25.36 15.71
CA GLU A 58 -22.17 24.96 17.01
C GLU A 58 -23.26 23.89 16.83
N PRO A 59 -23.15 22.71 17.47
CA PRO A 59 -24.14 21.67 17.34
C PRO A 59 -25.51 22.14 17.81
N GLU A 60 -26.53 22.01 16.95
CA GLU A 60 -27.91 22.42 17.31
C GLU A 60 -28.52 21.59 18.45
N ALA A 61 -27.99 20.39 18.70
CA ALA A 61 -28.44 19.47 19.74
C ALA A 61 -27.31 18.50 20.12
N GLU A 62 -27.42 17.93 21.32
CA GLU A 62 -26.53 16.89 21.81
C GLU A 62 -26.47 15.70 20.82
N GLY A 63 -25.26 15.27 20.48
CA GLY A 63 -25.02 14.18 19.53
C GLY A 63 -25.01 14.56 18.05
N LYS A 64 -25.13 15.84 17.68
CA LYS A 64 -24.84 16.33 16.31
C LYS A 64 -23.34 16.66 16.14
N SER A 65 -22.88 16.65 14.89
CA SER A 65 -21.51 17.06 14.56
C SER A 65 -21.35 18.58 14.68
N ASN A 66 -20.17 19.01 15.14
CA ASN A 66 -19.75 20.41 15.21
C ASN A 66 -19.36 21.05 13.85
N GLY A 67 -19.81 20.48 12.73
CA GLY A 67 -19.48 20.94 11.38
C GLY A 67 -18.13 20.47 10.83
N LEU A 68 -17.22 19.96 11.67
CA LEU A 68 -15.88 19.53 11.27
C LEU A 68 -15.77 18.06 10.84
N LEU A 69 -16.89 17.35 10.63
CA LEU A 69 -16.90 15.94 10.23
C LEU A 69 -16.09 15.64 8.96
N GLY A 70 -15.96 16.61 8.05
CA GLY A 70 -15.21 16.41 6.81
C GLY A 70 -13.70 16.29 7.02
N LEU A 71 -13.17 16.72 8.16
CA LEU A 71 -11.79 16.44 8.55
C LEU A 71 -11.54 14.95 8.82
N ASN A 72 -12.52 14.24 9.37
CA ASN A 72 -12.46 12.77 9.50
C ASN A 72 -12.45 12.10 8.12
N MET A 73 -13.31 12.56 7.20
CA MET A 73 -13.29 12.07 5.82
C MET A 73 -11.96 12.38 5.14
N ARG A 74 -11.37 13.57 5.39
CA ARG A 74 -10.06 13.95 4.86
C ARG A 74 -8.96 13.02 5.35
N SER A 75 -8.95 12.69 6.64
CA SER A 75 -8.03 11.71 7.27
C SER A 75 -8.16 10.31 6.67
N LEU A 76 -9.36 9.87 6.30
CA LEU A 76 -9.57 8.59 5.62
C LEU A 76 -9.09 8.57 4.17
N LEU A 77 -9.33 9.67 3.47
CA LEU A 77 -9.00 9.81 2.05
C LEU A 77 -7.59 10.36 1.86
N ASP A 78 -6.70 10.25 2.84
CA ASP A 78 -5.37 10.81 2.79
C ASP A 78 -4.37 9.92 2.03
N ASN A 79 -3.12 10.37 1.98
CA ASN A 79 -2.03 9.60 1.40
C ASN A 79 -1.64 8.46 2.36
N SER A 80 -1.90 7.20 1.98
CA SER A 80 -1.67 6.07 2.89
C SER A 80 -1.28 4.80 2.14
N CYS A 81 -0.62 3.88 2.84
CA CYS A 81 -0.22 2.59 2.30
C CYS A 81 -0.90 1.48 3.09
N LEU A 82 -1.80 0.75 2.43
CA LEU A 82 -2.37 -0.48 2.98
C LEU A 82 -1.52 -1.66 2.55
N ASP A 83 -1.14 -2.52 3.49
CA ASP A 83 -0.25 -3.66 3.25
C ASP A 83 -0.95 -4.95 3.69
N CYS A 84 -1.65 -5.62 2.77
CA CYS A 84 -2.31 -6.88 3.08
C CYS A 84 -1.28 -8.01 3.06
N LYS A 85 -0.71 -8.33 4.23
CA LYS A 85 0.25 -9.43 4.40
C LYS A 85 -0.38 -10.58 5.13
N GLU A 86 -0.84 -11.53 4.34
CA GLU A 86 -1.46 -12.76 4.83
C GLU A 86 -0.52 -13.96 4.69
N ASN A 87 -0.99 -15.11 5.18
CA ASN A 87 -0.28 -16.38 5.10
C ASN A 87 0.04 -16.82 3.65
N PHE A 88 0.76 -17.94 3.52
CA PHE A 88 1.23 -18.46 2.23
C PHE A 88 0.10 -18.67 1.20
N LEU A 89 -1.08 -19.15 1.63
CA LEU A 89 -2.20 -19.42 0.74
C LEU A 89 -2.70 -18.15 0.04
N SER A 90 -2.86 -17.06 0.80
CA SER A 90 -3.25 -15.74 0.28
C SER A 90 -2.24 -15.17 -0.73
N THR A 91 -0.97 -15.50 -0.55
CA THR A 91 0.08 -15.10 -1.52
C THR A 91 -0.10 -15.80 -2.87
N PHE A 92 -0.47 -17.08 -2.86
CA PHE A 92 -0.72 -17.87 -4.07
C PHE A 92 -1.96 -17.43 -4.86
N ILE A 93 -2.95 -16.85 -4.19
CA ILE A 93 -4.17 -16.33 -4.84
C ILE A 93 -4.07 -14.85 -5.19
N PHE A 94 -2.88 -14.24 -5.18
CA PHE A 94 -2.70 -12.81 -5.44
C PHE A 94 -3.50 -11.85 -4.53
N THR A 95 -3.86 -12.28 -3.32
CA THR A 95 -4.51 -11.40 -2.34
C THR A 95 -3.51 -10.70 -1.42
N ASN A 96 -2.26 -11.19 -1.35
CA ASN A 96 -1.17 -10.50 -0.66
C ASN A 96 -0.68 -9.29 -1.48
N VAL A 97 -1.34 -8.14 -1.28
CA VAL A 97 -1.14 -6.93 -2.08
C VAL A 97 -0.85 -5.74 -1.19
N GLN A 98 0.13 -4.94 -1.60
CA GLN A 98 0.39 -3.62 -1.03
C GLN A 98 -0.25 -2.55 -1.93
N MET A 99 -1.13 -1.73 -1.38
CA MET A 99 -1.79 -0.63 -2.08
C MET A 99 -1.26 0.72 -1.58
N ASP A 100 -0.60 1.47 -2.47
CA ASP A 100 -0.32 2.88 -2.22
C ASP A 100 -1.52 3.72 -2.70
N GLN A 101 -2.14 4.47 -1.81
CA GLN A 101 -3.16 5.47 -2.11
C GLN A 101 -2.55 6.87 -2.03
N SER A 102 -2.82 7.68 -3.05
CA SER A 102 -2.52 9.11 -3.04
C SER A 102 -3.74 9.89 -3.50
N VAL A 103 -4.12 10.91 -2.75
CA VAL A 103 -5.31 11.72 -2.99
C VAL A 103 -4.98 13.18 -2.82
N ILE A 104 -5.33 13.98 -3.83
CA ILE A 104 -5.21 15.44 -3.81
C ILE A 104 -6.59 16.02 -4.06
N MET A 105 -7.06 16.87 -3.15
CA MET A 105 -8.33 17.60 -3.28
C MET A 105 -8.07 19.09 -3.34
N PHE A 106 -8.66 19.80 -4.29
CA PHE A 106 -8.47 21.24 -4.45
C PHE A 106 -9.66 21.84 -5.20
N ASP A 107 -9.79 23.16 -5.16
CA ASP A 107 -10.82 23.91 -5.86
C ASP A 107 -10.21 24.90 -6.86
N GLU A 108 -11.04 25.74 -7.46
CA GLU A 108 -10.62 26.82 -8.36
C GLU A 108 -9.67 27.83 -7.71
N ASN A 109 -9.68 27.96 -6.38
CA ASN A 109 -8.76 28.82 -5.64
C ASN A 109 -7.37 28.19 -5.47
N GLY A 110 -7.22 26.91 -5.82
CA GLY A 110 -5.97 26.17 -5.80
C GLY A 110 -5.84 25.24 -4.61
N MET A 111 -4.59 24.87 -4.31
CA MET A 111 -4.29 23.93 -3.21
C MET A 111 -4.26 24.65 -1.86
N SER A 112 -4.84 24.02 -0.84
CA SER A 112 -4.76 24.42 0.56
C SER A 112 -3.83 23.48 1.34
N ARG A 113 -3.60 23.77 2.62
CA ARG A 113 -2.82 22.90 3.52
C ARG A 113 -3.45 21.52 3.74
N LEU A 114 -4.74 21.37 3.45
CA LEU A 114 -5.48 20.11 3.56
C LEU A 114 -5.62 19.39 2.21
N SER A 115 -5.09 19.96 1.13
CA SER A 115 -5.23 19.38 -0.21
C SER A 115 -4.57 18.02 -0.35
N ASP A 116 -3.33 17.89 0.11
CA ASP A 116 -2.55 16.66 0.08
C ASP A 116 -1.80 16.46 1.40
N GLY A 117 -1.63 15.20 1.80
CA GLY A 117 -0.94 14.91 3.06
C GLY A 117 -1.38 13.60 3.68
N ILE A 118 -0.83 13.33 4.86
CA ILE A 118 -1.26 12.26 5.76
C ILE A 118 -1.77 12.97 7.00
N PHE A 119 -3.01 12.69 7.40
CA PHE A 119 -3.70 13.43 8.45
C PHE A 119 -4.23 12.50 9.53
N ALA A 120 -4.18 12.93 10.77
CA ALA A 120 -4.82 12.23 11.89
C ALA A 120 -5.77 13.17 12.61
N VAL A 121 -6.98 12.72 12.94
CA VAL A 121 -7.97 13.57 13.59
C VAL A 121 -7.63 13.72 15.06
N ALA A 122 -7.68 14.96 15.55
CA ALA A 122 -7.74 15.26 16.98
C ALA A 122 -9.21 15.52 17.35
N TYR A 123 -9.68 14.94 18.45
CA TYR A 123 -11.06 15.06 18.89
C TYR A 123 -11.15 15.23 20.39
N GLU A 124 -12.21 15.88 20.84
CA GLU A 124 -12.55 16.03 22.25
C GLU A 124 -13.44 14.87 22.71
N ASP A 125 -13.08 14.20 23.81
CA ASP A 125 -13.92 13.19 24.44
C ASP A 125 -14.95 13.85 25.37
N ASN A 126 -16.21 13.82 24.94
CA ASN A 126 -17.33 14.43 25.64
C ASN A 126 -18.13 13.43 26.49
N GLY A 127 -17.58 12.24 26.78
CA GLY A 127 -18.24 11.25 27.64
C GLY A 127 -19.45 10.53 27.01
N LEU A 128 -19.81 10.86 25.77
CA LEU A 128 -20.86 10.21 24.97
C LEU A 128 -20.35 8.97 24.21
N GLY A 129 -19.18 8.46 24.60
CA GLY A 129 -18.42 7.46 23.85
C GLY A 129 -17.64 8.10 22.69
N ALA A 130 -16.63 7.38 22.20
CA ALA A 130 -15.65 7.85 21.23
C ALA A 130 -16.22 8.05 19.80
N ASP A 131 -17.26 8.89 19.64
CA ASP A 131 -17.78 9.26 18.32
C ASP A 131 -16.96 10.43 17.74
N LYS A 132 -15.74 10.09 17.32
CA LYS A 132 -14.68 10.98 16.81
C LYS A 132 -15.10 11.83 15.61
N PHE A 133 -16.22 11.47 14.96
CA PHE A 133 -16.83 12.22 13.87
C PHE A 133 -17.54 13.50 14.32
N LYS A 134 -17.97 13.57 15.58
CA LYS A 134 -18.85 14.65 16.06
C LYS A 134 -18.12 15.76 16.79
N SER A 135 -17.03 15.42 17.47
CA SER A 135 -16.25 16.31 18.34
C SER A 135 -14.82 16.53 17.85
N ALA A 136 -14.62 16.52 16.52
CA ALA A 136 -13.31 16.81 15.94
C ALA A 136 -12.90 18.26 16.29
N VAL A 137 -11.69 18.44 16.79
CA VAL A 137 -11.09 19.76 17.04
C VAL A 137 -10.27 20.20 15.82
N GLY A 138 -9.71 19.23 15.09
CA GLY A 138 -8.95 19.49 13.88
C GLY A 138 -8.19 18.25 13.41
N VAL A 139 -7.18 18.46 12.57
CA VAL A 139 -6.29 17.40 12.07
C VAL A 139 -4.83 17.73 12.31
N ILE A 140 -4.06 16.73 12.68
CA ILE A 140 -2.60 16.78 12.71
C ILE A 140 -2.08 16.40 11.33
N ASP A 141 -1.28 17.29 10.74
CA ASP A 141 -0.46 16.95 9.57
C ASP A 141 0.69 16.04 10.02
N VAL A 142 0.57 14.76 9.68
CA VAL A 142 1.53 13.74 10.11
C VAL A 142 2.88 13.92 9.41
N ASN A 143 2.91 14.48 8.20
CA ASN A 143 4.16 14.75 7.49
C ASN A 143 5.00 15.82 8.19
N GLU A 144 4.36 16.84 8.76
CA GLU A 144 5.04 17.82 9.61
C GLU A 144 5.37 17.27 10.99
N PHE A 145 4.44 16.51 11.59
CA PHE A 145 4.65 15.90 12.90
C PHE A 145 5.91 15.03 12.96
N ILE A 146 6.18 14.21 11.93
CA ILE A 146 7.36 13.33 11.93
C ILE A 146 8.71 14.07 11.87
N LYS A 147 8.71 15.36 11.55
CA LYS A 147 9.92 16.20 11.56
C LYS A 147 10.29 16.67 12.97
N THR A 148 9.39 16.50 13.94
CA THR A 148 9.64 16.82 15.34
C THR A 148 10.56 15.79 16.00
N SER A 149 11.31 16.22 17.02
CA SER A 149 12.25 15.35 17.75
C SER A 149 11.57 14.20 18.51
N ALA A 150 10.33 14.40 18.97
CA ALA A 150 9.62 13.40 19.79
C ALA A 150 8.84 12.35 18.96
N ALA A 151 8.52 12.61 17.69
CA ALA A 151 7.77 11.67 16.85
C ALA A 151 8.47 10.30 16.69
N GLY A 152 9.80 10.27 16.76
CA GLY A 152 10.59 9.04 16.78
C GLY A 152 10.29 8.18 18.00
N LYS A 153 10.28 8.78 19.19
CA LYS A 153 10.02 8.08 20.46
C LYS A 153 8.57 7.62 20.57
N ILE A 154 7.60 8.50 20.25
CA ILE A 154 6.18 8.15 20.26
C ILE A 154 5.96 6.93 19.36
N TYR A 155 6.43 6.96 18.11
CA TYR A 155 6.34 5.82 17.20
C TYR A 155 6.89 4.51 17.81
N SER A 156 8.04 4.55 18.48
CA SER A 156 8.64 3.38 19.13
C SER A 156 7.82 2.86 20.31
N ILE A 157 7.11 3.72 21.04
CA ILE A 157 6.16 3.31 22.08
C ILE A 157 4.97 2.61 21.43
N MET A 158 4.35 3.24 20.42
CA MET A 158 3.21 2.66 19.68
C MET A 158 3.55 1.33 19.01
N GLU A 159 4.80 1.14 18.58
CA GLU A 159 5.25 -0.12 17.98
C GLU A 159 5.20 -1.28 18.99
N LYS A 160 5.51 -1.02 20.26
CA LYS A 160 5.65 -2.04 21.32
C LYS A 160 4.37 -2.30 22.12
N SER A 161 3.39 -1.41 22.03
CA SER A 161 2.16 -1.45 22.81
C SER A 161 0.94 -1.42 21.90
N ASP A 162 -0.06 -2.23 22.23
CA ASP A 162 -1.30 -2.34 21.46
C ASP A 162 -2.46 -1.55 22.10
N ASP A 163 -2.31 -1.11 23.37
CA ASP A 163 -3.35 -0.43 24.16
C ASP A 163 -2.88 0.94 24.65
N ILE A 164 -2.80 1.90 23.73
CA ILE A 164 -2.31 3.25 24.03
C ILE A 164 -3.33 4.33 23.68
N LEU A 165 -3.34 5.40 24.46
CA LEU A 165 -4.08 6.62 24.19
C LEU A 165 -3.08 7.76 24.03
N LEU A 166 -3.33 8.61 23.04
CA LEU A 166 -2.51 9.78 22.75
C LEU A 166 -3.28 11.01 23.15
N ARG A 167 -3.09 11.49 24.37
CA ARG A 167 -3.77 12.68 24.88
C ARG A 167 -3.02 13.94 24.46
N LEU A 168 -3.74 14.89 23.91
CA LEU A 168 -3.24 16.23 23.57
C LEU A 168 -3.47 17.15 24.77
N ASP A 169 -2.53 17.13 25.72
CA ASP A 169 -2.57 17.96 26.93
C ASP A 169 -2.56 19.47 26.60
N SER A 170 -1.85 19.84 25.54
CA SER A 170 -1.91 21.18 24.97
C SER A 170 -1.59 21.20 23.49
N TYR A 171 -2.20 22.13 22.76
CA TYR A 171 -2.07 22.24 21.31
C TYR A 171 -2.42 23.66 20.82
N THR A 172 -2.08 23.94 19.56
CA THR A 172 -2.52 25.14 18.85
C THR A 172 -3.36 24.73 17.64
N VAL A 173 -4.31 25.56 17.22
CA VAL A 173 -5.16 25.30 16.05
C VAL A 173 -5.05 26.47 15.08
N SER A 174 -4.74 26.17 13.82
CA SER A 174 -4.72 27.19 12.75
C SER A 174 -6.12 27.48 12.21
N ALA A 175 -6.28 28.55 11.43
CA ALA A 175 -7.55 28.90 10.79
C ALA A 175 -8.11 27.81 9.87
N SER A 176 -7.26 26.92 9.34
CA SER A 176 -7.67 25.75 8.54
C SER A 176 -7.85 24.48 9.39
N TYR A 177 -7.96 24.62 10.71
CA TYR A 177 -8.13 23.51 11.66
C TYR A 177 -6.99 22.47 11.63
N VAL A 178 -5.79 22.88 11.21
CA VAL A 178 -4.59 22.08 11.42
C VAL A 178 -4.11 22.27 12.85
N VAL A 179 -4.05 21.17 13.59
CA VAL A 179 -3.63 21.06 14.99
C VAL A 179 -2.12 20.86 15.03
N SER A 180 -1.42 21.73 15.76
CA SER A 180 0.00 21.54 16.06
C SER A 180 0.14 21.19 17.54
N PRO A 181 0.56 19.96 17.88
CA PRO A 181 0.73 19.54 19.26
C PRO A 181 1.76 20.41 19.99
N VAL A 182 1.46 20.77 21.24
CA VAL A 182 2.39 21.46 22.16
C VAL A 182 2.82 20.51 23.27
N LYS A 183 1.90 19.68 23.78
CA LYS A 183 2.21 18.57 24.67
C LYS A 183 1.36 17.35 24.33
N ILE A 184 2.02 16.21 24.10
CA ILE A 184 1.37 14.91 23.94
C ILE A 184 1.76 14.03 25.12
N THR A 185 0.77 13.44 25.76
CA THR A 185 0.97 12.46 26.82
C THR A 185 0.47 11.11 26.32
N VAL A 186 1.38 10.13 26.31
CA VAL A 186 1.04 8.75 25.95
C VAL A 186 0.60 8.04 27.21
N LEU A 187 -0.63 7.53 27.19
CA LEU A 187 -1.25 6.83 28.30
C LEU A 187 -1.47 5.35 27.91
N HIS A 188 -1.49 4.47 28.90
CA HIS A 188 -2.16 3.18 28.75
C HIS A 188 -3.68 3.37 28.70
N GLU A 189 -4.43 2.40 28.16
CA GLU A 189 -5.90 2.44 28.12
C GLU A 189 -6.54 2.66 29.50
N GLY A 190 -5.89 2.19 30.58
CA GLY A 190 -6.30 2.45 31.97
C GLY A 190 -6.02 3.87 32.50
N GLY A 191 -5.51 4.78 31.67
CA GLY A 191 -5.21 6.18 32.03
C GLY A 191 -3.85 6.40 32.71
N ALA A 192 -3.06 5.35 32.93
CA ALA A 192 -1.71 5.48 33.49
C ALA A 192 -0.75 6.10 32.47
N GLU A 193 0.00 7.12 32.89
CA GLU A 193 0.99 7.78 32.05
C GLU A 193 2.20 6.88 31.76
N ILE A 194 2.57 6.82 30.48
CA ILE A 194 3.79 6.16 30.00
C ILE A 194 4.92 7.18 29.87
N GLU A 195 4.70 8.22 29.05
CA GLU A 195 5.67 9.29 28.81
C GLU A 195 4.95 10.53 28.25
N SER A 196 5.44 11.72 28.63
CA SER A 196 4.99 13.01 28.14
C SER A 196 6.05 13.65 27.22
N PHE A 197 5.60 14.33 26.17
CA PHE A 197 6.45 14.97 25.18
C PHE A 197 6.02 16.41 24.93
N ASP A 198 6.94 17.35 25.11
CA ASP A 198 6.73 18.76 24.81
C ASP A 198 7.30 19.15 23.44
N PHE A 199 6.60 20.07 22.78
CA PHE A 199 6.87 20.55 21.44
C PHE A 199 6.88 22.09 21.43
N PRO A 200 7.65 22.72 20.52
CA PRO A 200 7.62 24.18 20.39
C PRO A 200 6.24 24.66 19.94
N ALA A 201 5.72 25.70 20.60
CA ALA A 201 4.43 26.30 20.28
C ALA A 201 4.61 27.55 19.40
N SER A 202 3.70 27.73 18.45
CA SER A 202 3.52 28.98 17.72
C SER A 202 2.03 29.32 17.66
N GLY A 203 1.63 30.42 18.32
CA GLY A 203 0.23 30.87 18.38
C GLY A 203 -0.39 30.70 19.76
N GLU A 204 -1.72 30.78 19.81
CA GLU A 204 -2.51 30.61 21.03
C GLU A 204 -2.55 29.13 21.45
N VAL A 205 -2.14 28.86 22.68
CA VAL A 205 -2.09 27.51 23.25
C VAL A 205 -3.40 27.21 23.98
N ILE A 206 -4.06 26.14 23.56
CA ILE A 206 -5.23 25.57 24.19
C ILE A 206 -4.76 24.44 25.10
N ASN A 207 -5.22 24.43 26.35
CA ASN A 207 -4.95 23.34 27.30
C ASN A 207 -6.21 22.49 27.45
N SER A 208 -6.06 21.17 27.48
CA SER A 208 -7.18 20.23 27.60
C SER A 208 -6.72 18.95 28.28
N ASP A 209 -7.60 18.31 29.03
CA ASP A 209 -7.41 17.00 29.66
C ASP A 209 -8.27 15.89 29.02
N ASN A 210 -9.04 16.24 27.98
CA ASN A 210 -9.99 15.37 27.29
C ASN A 210 -9.83 15.34 25.77
N THR A 211 -8.81 16.00 25.19
CA THR A 211 -8.52 15.94 23.75
C THR A 211 -7.56 14.79 23.43
N TYR A 212 -7.87 14.01 22.39
CA TYR A 212 -7.08 12.85 21.98
C TYR A 212 -6.79 12.84 20.48
N ILE A 213 -5.69 12.22 20.08
CA ILE A 213 -5.39 11.86 18.70
C ILE A 213 -6.04 10.52 18.40
N ASP A 214 -6.80 10.44 17.31
CA ASP A 214 -7.39 9.21 16.86
C ASP A 214 -6.33 8.16 16.54
N HIS A 215 -6.43 7.02 17.24
CA HIS A 215 -5.61 5.85 17.03
C HIS A 215 -6.46 4.59 17.20
N ASP A 216 -6.50 3.78 16.14
CA ASP A 216 -7.10 2.45 16.19
C ASP A 216 -6.13 1.42 16.77
N ASN A 217 -6.28 1.14 18.06
CA ASN A 217 -5.54 0.13 18.80
C ASN A 217 -5.83 -1.30 18.31
N LYS A 218 -7.06 -1.58 17.82
CA LYS A 218 -7.48 -2.95 17.47
C LYS A 218 -6.78 -3.47 16.22
N ASP A 219 -6.48 -2.59 15.28
CA ASP A 219 -5.75 -2.92 14.06
C ASP A 219 -4.77 -1.81 13.68
N LYS A 220 -3.75 -1.61 14.52
CA LYS A 220 -2.75 -0.56 14.30
C LYS A 220 -1.98 -0.74 12.98
N THR A 221 -1.95 -1.94 12.41
CA THR A 221 -1.14 -2.26 11.22
C THR A 221 -1.87 -2.07 9.89
N HIS A 222 -3.21 -2.15 9.87
CA HIS A 222 -3.98 -2.06 8.63
C HIS A 222 -5.13 -1.04 8.66
N SER A 223 -5.46 -0.49 9.83
CA SER A 223 -6.51 0.53 9.94
C SER A 223 -6.06 1.88 9.38
N GLY A 224 -6.90 2.47 8.52
CA GLY A 224 -6.72 3.84 8.01
C GLY A 224 -6.81 4.92 9.10
N TYR A 225 -7.31 4.58 10.29
CA TYR A 225 -7.34 5.47 11.47
C TYR A 225 -6.15 5.27 12.41
N SER A 226 -5.26 4.31 12.12
CA SER A 226 -4.09 4.09 12.96
C SER A 226 -3.07 5.20 12.79
N PHE A 227 -2.91 6.05 13.82
CA PHE A 227 -1.82 7.02 13.87
C PHE A 227 -0.43 6.38 13.74
N TYR A 228 -0.22 5.17 14.27
CA TYR A 228 1.01 4.40 14.07
C TYR A 228 1.28 4.14 12.58
N LEU A 229 0.28 3.65 11.84
CA LEU A 229 0.41 3.38 10.41
C LEU A 229 0.68 4.68 9.64
N LYS A 230 -0.03 5.76 9.98
CA LYS A 230 0.17 7.08 9.37
C LYS A 230 1.59 7.60 9.59
N ILE A 231 2.15 7.50 10.80
CA ILE A 231 3.55 7.87 11.07
C ILE A 231 4.51 6.98 10.26
N LYS A 232 4.25 5.67 10.24
CA LYS A 232 5.06 4.70 9.49
C LYS A 232 5.11 5.04 8.01
N ASP A 233 3.98 5.45 7.43
CA ASP A 233 3.88 5.83 6.03
C ASP A 233 4.51 7.18 5.75
N ALA A 234 4.30 8.19 6.60
CA ALA A 234 4.97 9.48 6.48
C ALA A 234 6.50 9.33 6.49
N LYS A 235 7.04 8.47 7.37
CA LYS A 235 8.49 8.19 7.46
C LYS A 235 9.07 7.53 6.20
N ARG A 236 8.25 6.90 5.35
CA ARG A 236 8.71 6.34 4.06
C ARG A 236 8.97 7.44 3.01
N GLY A 237 8.50 8.65 3.25
CA GLY A 237 8.63 9.78 2.33
C GLY A 237 7.77 9.63 1.08
N GLU A 238 8.07 10.46 0.08
CA GLU A 238 7.24 10.58 -1.11
C GLU A 238 7.26 9.32 -2.00
N ARG A 239 6.08 8.74 -2.24
CA ARG A 239 5.88 7.52 -3.02
C ARG A 239 5.65 7.83 -4.49
N ARG A 240 5.72 6.79 -5.31
CA ARG A 240 5.49 6.91 -6.75
C ARG A 240 4.07 7.39 -7.08
N SER A 241 3.07 6.93 -6.32
CA SER A 241 1.69 7.36 -6.46
C SER A 241 1.53 8.86 -6.16
N ASP A 242 2.21 9.37 -5.13
CA ASP A 242 2.16 10.79 -4.74
C ASP A 242 2.68 11.67 -5.89
N ARG A 243 3.84 11.31 -6.48
CA ARG A 243 4.38 12.02 -7.66
C ARG A 243 3.50 11.94 -8.90
N ILE A 244 2.71 10.88 -9.06
CA ILE A 244 1.77 10.77 -10.19
C ILE A 244 0.56 11.66 -9.93
N ALA A 245 0.02 11.64 -8.70
CA ALA A 245 -1.12 12.45 -8.31
C ALA A 245 -0.83 13.94 -8.47
N LYS A 246 0.33 14.43 -7.99
CA LYS A 246 0.74 15.84 -8.18
C LYS A 246 0.78 16.25 -9.65
N ARG A 247 1.42 15.42 -10.50
CA ARG A 247 1.49 15.65 -11.96
C ARG A 247 0.14 15.63 -12.66
N LEU A 248 -0.85 14.91 -12.12
CA LEU A 248 -2.21 14.91 -12.65
C LEU A 248 -2.96 16.16 -12.17
N ALA A 249 -2.81 16.54 -10.90
CA ALA A 249 -3.39 17.75 -10.33
C ALA A 249 -2.96 19.01 -11.09
N ASP A 250 -1.67 19.12 -11.44
CA ASP A 250 -1.12 20.23 -12.24
C ASP A 250 -1.74 20.37 -13.64
N LYS A 251 -2.42 19.33 -14.13
CA LYS A 251 -3.03 19.30 -15.47
C LYS A 251 -4.55 19.50 -15.44
N VAL A 252 -5.15 19.58 -14.26
CA VAL A 252 -6.59 19.77 -14.14
C VAL A 252 -6.95 21.18 -14.59
N VAL A 253 -7.96 21.27 -15.47
CA VAL A 253 -8.50 22.54 -15.96
C VAL A 253 -9.98 22.58 -15.65
N PHE A 254 -10.41 23.55 -14.83
CA PHE A 254 -11.81 23.74 -14.43
C PHE A 254 -12.69 24.31 -15.56
N ALA A 255 -12.09 25.00 -16.53
CA ALA A 255 -12.80 25.63 -17.64
C ALA A 255 -13.59 24.64 -18.53
N ASN A 256 -13.25 23.35 -18.48
CA ASN A 256 -13.93 22.30 -19.24
C ASN A 256 -15.21 21.78 -18.54
N GLY A 257 -15.57 22.32 -17.37
CA GLY A 257 -16.71 21.87 -16.57
C GLY A 257 -16.46 20.54 -15.86
N ASP A 258 -17.55 19.83 -15.56
CA ASP A 258 -17.50 18.52 -14.91
C ASP A 258 -16.75 17.50 -15.78
N GLN A 259 -15.77 16.84 -15.19
CA GLN A 259 -14.95 15.85 -15.89
C GLN A 259 -14.67 14.63 -15.01
N ASN A 260 -14.60 13.45 -15.61
CA ASN A 260 -14.25 12.22 -14.90
C ASN A 260 -13.36 11.37 -15.79
N ASP A 261 -12.05 11.53 -15.60
CA ASP A 261 -11.03 10.82 -16.34
C ASP A 261 -10.51 9.65 -15.54
N TYR A 262 -10.52 8.48 -16.16
CA TYR A 262 -10.07 7.25 -15.55
C TYR A 262 -9.08 6.52 -16.45
N GLU A 263 -7.88 6.29 -15.93
CA GLU A 263 -6.80 5.61 -16.65
C GLU A 263 -6.24 4.46 -15.81
N LYS A 264 -6.10 3.29 -16.43
CA LYS A 264 -5.39 2.14 -15.85
C LYS A 264 -4.09 1.86 -16.59
N SER A 265 -3.08 1.41 -15.86
CA SER A 265 -1.83 0.90 -16.44
C SER A 265 -1.34 -0.34 -15.71
N TYR A 266 -0.76 -1.26 -16.46
CA TYR A 266 -0.26 -2.54 -15.97
C TYR A 266 1.26 -2.58 -16.07
N GLY A 267 1.91 -3.24 -15.12
CA GLY A 267 3.35 -3.47 -15.12
C GLY A 267 3.72 -4.76 -14.39
N ASN A 268 5.02 -5.01 -14.22
CA ASN A 268 5.50 -6.19 -13.53
C ASN A 268 5.15 -6.15 -12.04
N GLY A 269 4.20 -6.99 -11.63
CA GLY A 269 3.65 -7.10 -10.29
C GLY A 269 2.92 -5.84 -9.85
N VAL A 270 2.39 -5.04 -10.79
CA VAL A 270 1.77 -3.74 -10.50
C VAL A 270 0.53 -3.51 -11.37
N VAL A 271 -0.54 -3.01 -10.75
CA VAL A 271 -1.65 -2.34 -11.44
C VAL A 271 -1.78 -0.93 -10.85
N ASN A 272 -1.75 0.10 -11.71
CA ASN A 272 -2.05 1.47 -11.30
C ASN A 272 -3.42 1.89 -11.84
N SER A 273 -4.18 2.55 -10.99
CA SER A 273 -5.47 3.15 -11.25
C SER A 273 -5.32 4.65 -10.98
N LYS A 274 -5.62 5.48 -11.97
CA LYS A 274 -5.56 6.94 -11.88
C LYS A 274 -6.94 7.49 -12.18
N MET A 275 -7.41 8.39 -11.34
CA MET A 275 -8.71 9.02 -11.50
C MET A 275 -8.58 10.52 -11.26
N VAL A 276 -9.19 11.31 -12.12
CA VAL A 276 -9.39 12.75 -11.96
C VAL A 276 -10.88 12.98 -12.05
N GLU A 277 -11.47 13.48 -10.97
CA GLU A 277 -12.87 13.87 -10.91
C GLU A 277 -12.94 15.37 -10.67
N VAL A 278 -13.56 16.12 -11.58
CA VAL A 278 -13.90 17.52 -11.39
C VAL A 278 -15.40 17.68 -11.39
N LYS A 279 -15.89 18.43 -10.43
CA LYS A 279 -17.30 18.75 -10.29
C LYS A 279 -17.47 20.11 -9.65
N ASP A 280 -18.27 20.98 -10.25
CA ASP A 280 -18.64 22.30 -9.69
C ASP A 280 -17.42 23.11 -9.20
N GLY A 281 -16.37 23.21 -10.02
CA GLY A 281 -15.15 23.95 -9.68
C GLY A 281 -14.25 23.28 -8.62
N LYS A 282 -14.48 21.99 -8.33
CA LYS A 282 -13.72 21.21 -7.32
C LYS A 282 -13.16 19.96 -7.95
N ALA A 283 -11.92 19.62 -7.59
CA ALA A 283 -11.16 18.54 -8.21
C ALA A 283 -10.64 17.56 -7.15
N MET A 284 -10.86 16.27 -7.40
CA MET A 284 -10.22 15.17 -6.69
C MET A 284 -9.37 14.36 -7.65
N VAL A 285 -8.08 14.28 -7.36
CA VAL A 285 -7.14 13.39 -8.04
C VAL A 285 -6.83 12.22 -7.14
N THR A 286 -7.09 11.00 -7.60
CA THR A 286 -6.80 9.77 -6.88
C THR A 286 -5.88 8.87 -7.69
N VAL A 287 -4.80 8.39 -7.07
CA VAL A 287 -3.91 7.40 -7.65
C VAL A 287 -3.81 6.23 -6.68
N LEU A 288 -4.29 5.07 -7.13
CA LEU A 288 -4.14 3.80 -6.42
C LEU A 288 -3.12 2.93 -7.16
N ARG A 289 -2.10 2.47 -6.43
CA ARG A 289 -1.04 1.61 -6.97
C ARG A 289 -0.97 0.31 -6.19
N PHE A 290 -1.45 -0.76 -6.80
CA PHE A 290 -1.46 -2.10 -6.24
C PHE A 290 -0.19 -2.84 -6.65
N ARG A 291 0.53 -3.38 -5.67
CA ARG A 291 1.79 -4.09 -5.84
C ARG A 291 1.65 -5.51 -5.31
N PHE A 292 1.86 -6.49 -6.18
CA PHE A 292 1.72 -7.92 -5.90
C PHE A 292 2.91 -8.73 -6.43
N LEU A 293 4.05 -8.07 -6.68
CA LEU A 293 5.26 -8.72 -7.21
C LEU A 293 5.75 -9.90 -6.37
N ARG A 294 5.51 -9.87 -5.05
CA ARG A 294 5.80 -10.99 -4.15
C ARG A 294 5.04 -12.26 -4.54
N CYS A 295 3.76 -12.13 -4.86
CA CYS A 295 2.92 -13.22 -5.35
C CYS A 295 3.47 -13.76 -6.68
N VAL A 296 3.84 -12.86 -7.60
CA VAL A 296 4.42 -13.26 -8.90
C VAL A 296 5.68 -14.12 -8.71
N PHE A 297 6.59 -13.71 -7.82
CA PHE A 297 7.79 -14.49 -7.55
C PHE A 297 7.50 -15.84 -6.90
N ALA A 298 6.59 -15.89 -5.92
CA ALA A 298 6.21 -17.12 -5.24
C ALA A 298 5.63 -18.15 -6.23
N ASP A 299 4.67 -17.74 -7.04
CA ASP A 299 4.00 -18.62 -7.99
C ASP A 299 4.92 -19.05 -9.13
N THR A 300 5.79 -18.14 -9.60
CA THR A 300 6.82 -18.48 -10.59
C THR A 300 7.77 -19.55 -10.05
N ALA A 301 8.16 -19.47 -8.78
CA ALA A 301 9.02 -20.47 -8.15
C ALA A 301 8.31 -21.83 -8.02
N VAL A 302 7.05 -21.85 -7.60
CA VAL A 302 6.24 -23.08 -7.48
C VAL A 302 6.06 -23.75 -8.85
N LEU A 303 5.60 -22.99 -9.85
CA LEU A 303 5.43 -23.51 -11.21
C LEU A 303 6.76 -23.94 -11.84
N GLY A 304 7.84 -23.21 -11.57
CA GLY A 304 9.20 -23.58 -11.97
C GLY A 304 9.65 -24.91 -11.37
N ALA A 305 9.36 -25.16 -10.09
CA ALA A 305 9.67 -26.42 -9.43
C ALA A 305 8.86 -27.59 -10.01
N ILE A 306 7.55 -27.40 -10.25
CA ILE A 306 6.68 -28.42 -10.87
C ILE A 306 7.17 -28.76 -12.28
N MET A 307 7.46 -27.75 -13.10
CA MET A 307 7.98 -27.95 -14.46
C MET A 307 9.33 -28.67 -14.46
N THR A 308 10.20 -28.35 -13.49
CA THR A 308 11.49 -29.03 -13.32
C THR A 308 11.30 -30.50 -12.95
N LEU A 309 10.38 -30.80 -12.03
CA LEU A 309 10.03 -32.18 -11.67
C LEU A 309 9.51 -32.96 -12.87
N ILE A 310 8.58 -32.38 -13.65
CA ILE A 310 8.04 -33.00 -14.87
C ILE A 310 9.16 -33.29 -15.88
N MET A 311 10.06 -32.33 -16.11
CA MET A 311 11.20 -32.55 -17.02
C MET A 311 12.12 -33.68 -16.54
N VAL A 312 12.41 -33.76 -15.24
CA VAL A 312 13.21 -34.84 -14.65
C VAL A 312 12.52 -36.19 -14.85
N LEU A 313 11.22 -36.28 -14.58
CA LEU A 313 10.44 -37.51 -14.76
C LEU A 313 10.40 -37.96 -16.23
N ILE A 314 10.18 -37.04 -17.18
CA ILE A 314 10.17 -37.33 -18.62
C ILE A 314 11.56 -37.78 -19.09
N CYS A 315 12.64 -37.14 -18.63
CA CYS A 315 14.01 -37.52 -18.99
C CYS A 315 14.35 -38.92 -18.46
N ARG A 316 14.03 -39.22 -17.19
CA ARG A 316 14.22 -40.56 -16.61
C ARG A 316 13.41 -41.63 -17.36
N HIS A 317 12.22 -41.32 -17.84
CA HIS A 317 11.42 -42.27 -18.63
C HIS A 317 12.01 -42.50 -20.03
N LYS A 318 12.51 -41.46 -20.71
CA LYS A 318 13.21 -41.60 -22.01
C LYS A 318 14.50 -42.41 -21.90
N ASP A 319 15.27 -42.24 -20.83
CA ASP A 319 16.49 -43.01 -20.60
C ASP A 319 16.17 -44.50 -20.34
N LYS A 320 15.09 -44.79 -19.59
CA LYS A 320 14.57 -46.16 -19.44
C LYS A 320 14.12 -46.78 -20.77
N LYS A 321 13.42 -46.03 -21.64
CA LYS A 321 13.02 -46.52 -22.97
C LYS A 321 14.22 -46.75 -23.90
N LYS A 322 15.28 -45.94 -23.82
CA LYS A 322 16.50 -46.20 -24.59
C LYS A 322 17.24 -47.44 -24.11
N MET A 323 17.29 -47.69 -22.80
CA MET A 323 17.81 -48.95 -22.26
C MET A 323 16.98 -50.16 -22.71
N SER A 324 15.64 -50.07 -22.72
CA SER A 324 14.81 -51.20 -23.19
C SER A 324 14.93 -51.49 -24.68
N VAL A 325 15.16 -50.46 -25.52
CA VAL A 325 15.41 -50.63 -26.95
C VAL A 325 16.84 -51.13 -27.22
N GLY A 326 17.81 -50.79 -26.37
CA GLY A 326 19.18 -51.32 -26.45
C GLY A 326 19.33 -52.80 -26.03
N TYR A 327 18.38 -53.34 -25.27
CA TYR A 327 18.34 -54.76 -24.90
C TYR A 327 17.48 -55.63 -25.83
N GLY A 328 16.84 -55.03 -26.84
CA GLY A 328 15.86 -55.69 -27.69
C GLY A 328 16.07 -55.48 -29.18
N CYS A 329 17.30 -55.67 -29.68
CA CYS A 329 17.64 -56.11 -31.06
C CYS A 329 19.11 -55.79 -31.37
N GLN A 330 19.98 -56.80 -31.26
CA GLN A 330 21.03 -57.04 -32.26
C GLN A 330 21.37 -58.53 -32.20
N GLY A 331 20.59 -59.30 -32.96
CA GLY A 331 20.97 -60.65 -33.36
C GLY A 331 22.29 -60.58 -34.13
N GLY A 332 23.17 -61.52 -33.83
CA GLY A 332 24.46 -61.67 -34.47
C GLY A 332 24.33 -61.83 -35.98
N GLY A 333 25.04 -60.98 -36.71
CA GLY A 333 25.33 -61.10 -38.12
C GLY A 333 26.84 -61.00 -38.32
N TYR A 334 27.40 -62.03 -38.93
CA TYR A 334 28.82 -62.31 -39.14
C TYR A 334 29.57 -61.29 -40.02
N GLN A 335 30.88 -61.18 -39.74
CA GLN A 335 32.02 -61.06 -40.67
C GLN A 335 32.05 -59.98 -41.77
N ASN A 336 33.05 -59.09 -41.71
CA ASN A 336 34.32 -59.21 -42.46
C ASN A 336 35.06 -57.87 -42.49
N GLY A 337 36.38 -57.91 -42.30
CA GLY A 337 37.26 -56.76 -42.53
C GLY A 337 38.57 -56.82 -41.76
N PHE A 338 39.40 -57.82 -42.04
CA PHE A 338 40.83 -57.73 -41.74
C PHE A 338 41.43 -56.52 -42.46
N PRO A 339 42.51 -55.95 -41.90
CA PRO A 339 43.71 -55.86 -42.70
C PRO A 339 44.88 -56.53 -41.99
N ASP A 340 45.51 -57.44 -42.73
CA ASP A 340 46.87 -57.88 -42.50
C ASP A 340 47.78 -56.68 -42.26
N ASN A 341 48.53 -56.70 -41.15
CA ASN A 341 49.94 -56.36 -41.29
C ASN A 341 50.81 -57.06 -40.27
N TYR A 342 51.89 -57.58 -40.84
CA TYR A 342 52.88 -58.47 -40.30
C TYR A 342 53.74 -57.85 -39.18
N ASN A 343 53.97 -58.67 -38.16
CA ASN A 343 55.22 -58.96 -37.46
C ASN A 343 56.04 -57.90 -36.68
N ASN A 344 56.47 -58.39 -35.52
CA ASN A 344 57.65 -58.07 -34.69
C ASN A 344 57.52 -56.80 -33.83
N TYR A 345 57.61 -56.86 -32.48
CA TYR A 345 58.70 -57.44 -31.69
C TYR A 345 58.29 -57.82 -30.25
N ARG A 346 58.76 -59.00 -29.79
CA ARG A 346 59.43 -59.32 -28.50
C ARG A 346 59.14 -58.39 -27.30
N ARG A 347 58.74 -58.87 -26.12
CA ARG A 347 59.26 -60.02 -25.35
C ARG A 347 58.22 -60.54 -24.37
#